data_AF-A0A848QR95-F1
#
_entry.id   AF-A0A848QR95-F1
#
_cell.length_a   1.000
_cell.length_b   1.000
_cell.length_c   1.000
_cell.angle_alpha   90.00
_cell.angle_beta   90.00
_cell.angle_gamma   90.00
#
_symmetry.space_group_name_H-M   'P 1'
#
loop_
_entity.id
_entity.type
_entity.pdbx_description
1 polymer ?
#
loop_
_entity_poly.entity_id
_entity_poly.type
_entity_poly.pdbx_seq_one_letter_code
_entity_poly.pdbx_strand_id
1 'polypeptide(L)'
;MDNINMQELISFINWEELRIWLLFLFGIIGGVITIRSFSLNNEQRRIDNTFKVLDFLRRNISKEQINAFITLFQANNPLGVPYDEFHFRNGKTEKVSDMFSEGGCGNGDIHNMIELFELIAPLLIKKQINENLIWYEYGLIMDKCYDWIIVINENNTPSFNKRIVNSMISRFLNKSKHSYKKNSSLLFPYFSKYMKDNQKKNLNFPYLHYTYAE
;
A
#
# COMPACT_ATOMS: atom_id res chain seq x y z
N MET A 1 -38.28 -60.14 23.83
CA MET A 1 -38.29 -58.70 23.54
C MET A 1 -38.21 -58.02 24.88
N ASP A 2 -36.99 -57.75 25.34
CA ASP A 2 -36.77 -57.18 26.66
C ASP A 2 -37.14 -55.70 26.60
N ASN A 3 -38.22 -55.34 27.29
CA ASN A 3 -38.59 -53.96 27.52
C ASN A 3 -37.53 -53.37 28.44
N ILE A 4 -36.55 -52.70 27.85
CA ILE A 4 -35.60 -51.87 28.59
C ILE A 4 -36.44 -50.87 29.41
N ASN A 5 -36.41 -51.01 30.73
CA ASN A 5 -37.14 -50.15 31.62
C ASN A 5 -36.47 -48.78 31.63
N MET A 6 -37.05 -47.81 30.92
CA MET A 6 -36.55 -46.43 30.81
C MET A 6 -36.25 -45.79 32.18
N GLN A 7 -36.93 -46.21 33.25
CA GLN A 7 -36.71 -45.69 34.59
C GLN A 7 -35.38 -46.13 35.23
N GLU A 8 -34.86 -47.32 34.90
CA GLU A 8 -33.56 -47.79 35.40
C GLU A 8 -32.39 -47.13 34.65
N LEU A 9 -32.56 -46.80 33.37
CA LEU A 9 -31.56 -46.03 32.61
C LEU A 9 -31.42 -44.59 33.10
N ILE A 10 -32.53 -43.96 33.52
CA ILE A 10 -32.56 -42.57 33.98
C ILE A 10 -31.88 -42.42 35.36
N SER A 11 -31.92 -43.44 36.22
CA SER A 11 -31.34 -43.38 37.57
C SER A 11 -29.81 -43.51 37.58
N PHE A 12 -29.21 -44.07 36.52
CA PHE A 12 -27.75 -44.17 36.35
C PHE A 12 -27.10 -42.90 35.79
N ILE A 13 -27.89 -41.92 35.32
CA ILE A 13 -27.35 -40.68 34.73
C ILE A 13 -26.97 -39.69 35.84
N ASN A 14 -25.69 -39.34 35.89
CA ASN A 14 -25.21 -38.24 36.74
C ASN A 14 -25.58 -36.88 36.12
N TRP A 15 -26.72 -36.34 36.54
CA TRP A 15 -27.28 -35.09 36.02
C TRP A 15 -26.37 -33.87 36.23
N GLU A 16 -25.56 -33.84 37.28
CA GLU A 16 -24.62 -32.74 37.52
C GLU A 16 -23.47 -32.75 36.52
N GLU A 17 -22.94 -33.93 36.23
CA GLU A 17 -21.86 -34.13 35.26
C GLU A 17 -22.35 -33.85 33.83
N LEU A 18 -23.54 -34.35 33.48
CA LEU A 18 -24.17 -34.04 32.19
C LEU A 18 -24.35 -32.53 32.00
N ARG A 19 -24.76 -31.80 33.05
CA ARG A 19 -24.87 -30.33 33.02
C ARG A 19 -23.52 -29.67 32.76
N ILE A 20 -22.45 -30.11 33.41
CA ILE A 20 -21.09 -29.56 33.21
C ILE A 20 -20.64 -29.79 31.77
N TRP A 21 -20.85 -31.00 31.23
CA TRP A 21 -20.53 -31.30 29.83
C TRP A 21 -21.34 -30.47 28.84
N LEU A 22 -22.63 -30.23 29.10
CA LEU A 22 -23.46 -29.34 28.29
C LEU A 22 -22.98 -27.88 28.33
N LEU A 23 -22.65 -27.36 29.51
CA LEU A 23 -22.11 -26.00 29.64
C LEU A 23 -20.77 -25.85 28.93
N PHE A 24 -19.91 -26.86 29.02
CA PHE A 24 -18.65 -26.90 28.29
C PHE A 24 -18.86 -26.90 26.77
N LEU A 25 -19.79 -27.72 26.28
CA LEU A 25 -20.18 -27.76 24.87
C LEU A 25 -20.67 -26.38 24.39
N PHE A 26 -21.57 -25.74 25.13
CA PHE A 26 -22.06 -24.40 24.78
C PHE A 26 -20.94 -23.34 24.84
N GLY A 27 -20.01 -23.45 25.79
CA GLY A 27 -18.83 -22.59 25.85
C GLY A 27 -17.95 -22.71 24.60
N ILE A 28 -17.70 -23.93 24.12
CA ILE A 28 -16.96 -24.17 22.89
C ILE A 28 -17.71 -23.59 21.68
N ILE A 29 -19.00 -23.88 21.55
CA ILE A 29 -19.82 -23.37 20.44
C ILE A 29 -19.82 -21.84 20.43
N GLY A 30 -20.03 -21.22 21.59
CA GLY A 30 -19.98 -19.77 21.77
C GLY A 30 -18.63 -19.20 21.35
N GLY A 31 -17.53 -19.79 21.81
CA GLY A 31 -16.17 -19.39 21.44
C GLY A 31 -15.91 -19.45 19.92
N VAL A 32 -16.34 -20.54 19.27
CA VAL A 32 -16.22 -20.68 17.80
C VAL A 32 -17.03 -19.61 17.07
N ILE A 33 -18.26 -19.35 17.51
CA ILE A 33 -19.11 -18.30 16.93
C ILE A 33 -18.46 -16.93 17.10
N THR A 34 -17.93 -16.61 18.28
CA THR A 34 -17.27 -15.33 18.55
C THR A 34 -16.04 -15.12 17.67
N ILE A 35 -15.18 -16.13 17.52
CA ILE A 35 -13.98 -16.04 16.67
C ILE A 35 -14.37 -15.84 15.20
N ARG A 36 -15.34 -16.61 14.70
CA ARG A 36 -15.82 -16.47 13.32
C ARG A 36 -16.45 -15.10 13.09
N SER A 37 -17.30 -14.64 14.00
CA SER A 37 -17.93 -13.32 13.94
C SER A 37 -16.90 -12.20 13.95
N PHE A 38 -15.88 -12.29 14.80
CA PHE A 38 -14.78 -11.33 14.83
C PHE A 38 -14.01 -11.27 13.50
N SER A 39 -13.71 -12.43 12.90
CA SER A 39 -13.03 -12.49 11.60
C SER A 39 -13.86 -11.83 10.50
N LEU A 40 -15.14 -12.19 10.39
CA LEU A 40 -16.06 -11.62 9.39
C LEU A 40 -16.23 -10.12 9.57
N ASN A 41 -16.38 -9.65 10.81
CA ASN A 41 -16.49 -8.22 11.11
C ASN A 41 -15.21 -7.46 10.73
N ASN A 42 -14.03 -8.06 10.95
CA ASN A 42 -12.77 -7.44 10.56
C ASN A 42 -12.61 -7.37 9.03
N GLU A 43 -13.03 -8.40 8.31
CA GLU A 43 -13.06 -8.37 6.84
C GLU A 43 -14.03 -7.32 6.30
N GLN A 44 -15.22 -7.21 6.90
CA GLN A 44 -16.20 -6.19 6.54
C GLN A 44 -15.63 -4.78 6.75
N ARG A 45 -15.03 -4.51 7.92
CA ARG A 45 -14.38 -3.22 8.20
C ARG A 45 -13.28 -2.89 7.20
N ARG A 46 -12.48 -3.88 6.81
CA ARG A 46 -11.44 -3.72 5.79
C ARG A 46 -12.07 -3.28 4.46
N ILE A 47 -13.16 -3.92 4.04
CA ILE A 47 -13.88 -3.57 2.81
C ILE A 47 -14.45 -2.15 2.90
N ASP A 48 -15.16 -1.82 3.98
CA ASP A 48 -15.75 -0.49 4.19
C ASP A 48 -14.70 0.63 4.18
N ASN A 49 -13.56 0.40 4.85
CA ASN A 49 -12.44 1.34 4.84
C ASN A 49 -11.85 1.49 3.45
N THR A 50 -11.79 0.41 2.66
CA THR A 50 -11.30 0.47 1.28
C THR A 50 -12.19 1.37 0.42
N PHE A 51 -13.51 1.20 0.50
CA PHE A 51 -14.43 2.03 -0.26
C PHE A 51 -14.39 3.51 0.17
N LYS A 52 -14.22 3.78 1.46
CA LYS A 52 -13.99 5.16 1.95
C LYS A 52 -12.70 5.77 1.38
N VAL A 53 -11.62 4.97 1.32
CA VAL A 53 -10.35 5.41 0.73
C VAL A 53 -10.49 5.63 -0.78
N LEU A 54 -11.17 4.74 -1.50
CA LEU A 54 -11.43 4.93 -2.93
C LEU A 54 -12.28 6.18 -3.19
N ASP A 55 -13.35 6.39 -2.43
CA ASP A 55 -14.16 7.60 -2.54
C ASP A 55 -13.35 8.86 -2.22
N PHE A 56 -12.48 8.80 -1.20
CA PHE A 56 -11.52 9.87 -0.92
C PHE A 56 -10.59 10.14 -2.12
N LEU A 57 -9.96 9.12 -2.69
CA LEU A 57 -9.08 9.29 -3.85
C LEU A 57 -9.82 9.85 -5.06
N ARG A 58 -11.00 9.32 -5.40
CA ARG A 58 -11.81 9.77 -6.54
C ARG A 58 -12.27 11.23 -6.43
N ARG A 59 -12.49 11.72 -5.20
CA ARG A 59 -12.87 13.12 -4.96
C ARG A 59 -11.68 14.08 -4.99
N ASN A 60 -10.49 13.62 -4.64
CA ASN A 60 -9.31 14.46 -4.50
C ASN A 60 -8.32 14.34 -5.66
N ILE A 61 -8.43 13.30 -6.48
CA ILE A 61 -7.73 13.18 -7.76
C ILE A 61 -8.65 13.73 -8.84
N SER A 62 -8.37 14.96 -9.27
CA SER A 62 -9.18 15.63 -10.28
C SER A 62 -8.92 15.08 -11.69
N LYS A 63 -9.84 15.37 -12.63
CA LYS A 63 -9.66 14.99 -14.04
C LYS A 63 -8.44 15.68 -14.64
N GLU A 64 -8.16 16.92 -14.23
CA GLU A 64 -6.98 17.68 -14.64
C GLU A 64 -5.69 16.96 -14.24
N GLN A 65 -5.61 16.45 -13.00
CA GLN A 65 -4.46 15.68 -12.55
C GLN A 65 -4.30 14.36 -13.31
N ILE A 66 -5.41 13.67 -13.64
CA ILE A 66 -5.38 12.47 -14.47
C ILE A 66 -4.89 12.80 -15.89
N ASN A 67 -5.35 13.91 -16.48
CA ASN A 67 -4.92 14.34 -17.81
C ASN A 67 -3.44 14.76 -17.83
N ALA A 68 -2.96 15.43 -16.78
CA ALA A 68 -1.55 15.74 -16.59
C ALA A 68 -0.72 14.44 -16.51
N PHE A 69 -1.19 13.45 -15.74
CA PHE A 69 -0.57 12.13 -15.67
C PHE A 69 -0.50 11.46 -17.04
N ILE A 70 -1.60 11.40 -17.79
CA ILE A 70 -1.64 10.79 -19.13
C ILE A 70 -0.64 11.48 -20.07
N THR A 71 -0.57 12.81 -20.02
CA THR A 71 0.36 13.59 -20.85
C THR A 71 1.81 13.24 -20.54
N LEU A 72 2.17 13.17 -19.26
CA LEU A 72 3.53 12.81 -18.84
C LEU A 72 3.85 11.34 -19.09
N PHE A 73 2.88 10.45 -18.88
CA PHE A 73 3.00 9.03 -19.19
C PHE A 73 3.29 8.81 -20.68
N GLN A 74 2.61 9.55 -21.56
CA GLN A 74 2.87 9.51 -23.00
C GLN A 74 4.24 10.13 -23.36
N ALA A 75 4.62 11.22 -22.68
CA ALA A 75 5.91 11.88 -22.89
C ALA A 75 7.10 11.05 -22.41
N ASN A 76 6.91 10.18 -21.41
CA ASN A 76 7.92 9.25 -20.88
C ASN A 76 7.70 7.81 -21.40
N ASN A 77 7.04 7.65 -22.55
CA ASN A 77 6.78 6.35 -23.13
C ASN A 77 8.11 5.72 -23.59
N PRO A 78 8.49 4.52 -23.11
CA PRO A 78 9.79 3.90 -23.36
C PRO A 78 10.05 3.51 -24.83
N LEU A 79 9.08 3.66 -25.74
CA LEU A 79 9.26 3.44 -27.18
C LEU A 79 10.06 4.59 -27.83
N GLY A 80 11.33 4.73 -27.43
CA GLY A 80 12.29 5.66 -28.04
C GLY A 80 12.69 6.86 -27.18
N VAL A 81 12.11 7.04 -26.00
CA VAL A 81 12.43 8.12 -25.06
C VAL A 81 13.29 7.58 -23.90
N PRO A 82 14.39 8.26 -23.51
CA PRO A 82 15.14 7.92 -22.30
C PRO A 82 14.25 7.92 -21.05
N TYR A 83 14.46 6.96 -20.17
CA TYR A 83 13.60 6.76 -18.99
C TYR A 83 13.61 7.95 -18.00
N ASP A 84 14.68 8.75 -18.01
CA ASP A 84 14.88 9.93 -17.17
C ASP A 84 14.45 11.25 -17.85
N GLU A 85 13.75 11.18 -18.99
CA GLU A 85 13.29 12.33 -19.75
C GLU A 85 11.80 12.26 -20.13
N PHE A 86 11.19 13.43 -20.29
CA PHE A 86 9.86 13.65 -20.85
C PHE A 86 10.00 14.32 -22.22
N HIS A 87 9.54 13.67 -23.28
CA HIS A 87 9.55 14.21 -24.64
C HIS A 87 8.12 14.60 -25.04
N PHE A 88 7.83 15.91 -25.01
CA PHE A 88 6.51 16.43 -25.30
C PHE A 88 6.26 16.56 -26.80
N ARG A 89 4.98 16.51 -27.22
CA ARG A 89 4.57 16.62 -28.63
C ARG A 89 4.98 17.94 -29.30
N ASN A 90 5.21 18.99 -28.52
CA ASN A 90 5.68 20.30 -28.98
C ASN A 90 7.21 20.36 -29.19
N GLY A 91 7.93 19.24 -29.02
CA GLY A 91 9.38 19.16 -29.13
C GLY A 91 10.14 19.59 -27.86
N LYS A 92 9.44 20.04 -26.82
CA LYS A 92 10.06 20.34 -25.51
C LYS A 92 10.53 19.02 -24.88
N THR A 93 11.72 19.06 -24.29
CA THR A 93 12.25 17.97 -23.48
C THR A 93 12.50 18.46 -22.06
N GLU A 94 12.08 17.70 -21.05
CA GLU A 94 12.33 17.97 -19.63
C GLU A 94 12.87 16.73 -18.94
N LYS A 95 13.68 16.90 -17.89
CA LYS A 95 14.19 15.77 -17.11
C LYS A 95 13.22 15.38 -16.01
N VAL A 96 13.16 14.09 -15.71
CA VAL A 96 12.37 13.57 -14.58
C VAL A 96 12.88 14.13 -13.24
N SER A 97 14.18 14.41 -13.12
CA SER A 97 14.76 15.06 -11.91
C SER A 97 14.14 16.42 -11.60
N ASP A 98 13.69 17.14 -12.62
CA ASP A 98 13.20 18.51 -12.53
C ASP A 98 11.67 18.53 -12.36
N MET A 99 11.02 17.36 -12.33
CA MET A 99 9.56 17.23 -12.30
C MET A 99 8.91 17.99 -11.14
N PHE A 100 9.56 18.05 -9.97
CA PHE A 100 9.09 18.76 -8.78
C PHE A 100 9.81 20.09 -8.51
N SER A 101 10.63 20.57 -9.44
CA SER A 101 11.21 21.92 -9.31
C SER A 101 10.14 22.99 -9.53
N GLU A 102 10.43 24.24 -9.15
CA GLU A 102 9.57 25.37 -9.51
C GLU A 102 9.41 25.44 -11.05
N GLY A 103 8.16 25.41 -11.53
CA GLY A 103 7.84 25.37 -12.96
C GLY A 103 8.05 24.03 -13.66
N GLY A 104 8.41 22.96 -12.94
CA GLY A 104 8.57 21.62 -13.49
C GLY A 104 7.25 20.99 -13.91
N CYS A 105 7.29 20.09 -14.90
CA CYS A 105 6.09 19.53 -15.53
C CYS A 105 5.15 18.72 -14.63
N GLY A 106 5.62 18.25 -13.47
CA GLY A 106 4.80 17.51 -12.50
C GLY A 106 4.54 18.29 -11.20
N ASN A 107 4.99 19.55 -11.11
CA ASN A 107 4.79 20.37 -9.92
C ASN A 107 3.32 20.77 -9.81
N GLY A 108 2.73 20.60 -8.62
CA GLY A 108 1.29 20.71 -8.42
C GLY A 108 0.57 19.39 -8.68
N ASP A 109 0.21 19.10 -9.93
CA ASP A 109 -0.75 18.03 -10.23
C ASP A 109 -0.27 16.62 -9.84
N ILE A 110 0.91 16.22 -10.31
CA ILE A 110 1.49 14.90 -10.03
C ILE A 110 1.98 14.84 -8.58
N HIS A 111 2.61 15.91 -8.11
CA HIS A 111 3.05 16.01 -6.72
C HIS A 111 1.90 15.76 -5.73
N ASN A 112 0.78 16.49 -5.90
CA ASN A 112 -0.40 16.35 -5.05
C ASN A 112 -1.01 14.94 -5.15
N MET A 113 -0.99 14.33 -6.33
CA MET A 113 -1.46 12.95 -6.51
C MET A 113 -0.61 11.95 -5.71
N ILE A 114 0.71 12.13 -5.70
CA ILE A 114 1.62 11.29 -4.93
C ILE A 114 1.47 11.54 -3.43
N GLU A 115 1.21 12.78 -3.01
CA GLU A 115 0.87 13.08 -1.60
C GLU A 115 -0.36 12.31 -1.13
N LEU A 116 -1.39 12.15 -1.98
CA LEU A 116 -2.56 11.34 -1.66
C LEU A 116 -2.18 9.85 -1.50
N PHE A 117 -1.29 9.33 -2.35
CA PHE A 117 -0.78 7.97 -2.19
C PHE A 117 0.08 7.80 -0.94
N GLU A 118 0.91 8.79 -0.60
CA GLU A 118 1.68 8.83 0.64
C GLU A 118 0.76 8.80 1.87
N LEU A 119 -0.36 9.52 1.82
CA LEU A 119 -1.36 9.56 2.89
C LEU A 119 -2.01 8.19 3.13
N ILE A 120 -2.31 7.43 2.07
CA ILE A 120 -2.98 6.13 2.18
C ILE A 120 -2.02 4.95 2.35
N ALA A 121 -0.73 5.11 2.01
CA ALA A 121 0.27 4.06 2.08
C ALA A 121 0.39 3.37 3.46
N PRO A 122 0.28 4.07 4.61
CA PRO A 122 0.26 3.41 5.91
C PRO A 122 -0.88 2.39 6.08
N LEU A 123 -2.05 2.64 5.49
CA LEU A 123 -3.21 1.73 5.53
C LEU A 123 -2.96 0.48 4.68
N LEU A 124 -2.32 0.66 3.52
CA LEU A 124 -1.89 -0.43 2.64
C LEU A 124 -0.84 -1.31 3.33
N ILE A 125 0.21 -0.71 3.91
CA ILE A 125 1.27 -1.43 4.63
C ILE A 125 0.71 -2.24 5.80
N LYS A 126 -0.24 -1.67 6.56
CA LYS A 126 -0.89 -2.35 7.70
C LYS A 126 -1.98 -3.34 7.28
N LYS A 127 -2.26 -3.50 5.97
CA LYS A 127 -3.33 -4.36 5.43
C LYS A 127 -4.72 -4.03 6.00
N GLN A 128 -4.94 -2.75 6.32
CA GLN A 128 -6.21 -2.25 6.87
C GLN A 128 -7.24 -1.96 5.78
N ILE A 129 -6.81 -1.96 4.52
CA ILE A 129 -7.65 -1.87 3.33
C ILE A 129 -7.30 -3.00 2.35
N ASN A 130 -8.19 -3.25 1.40
CA ASN A 130 -8.03 -4.23 0.34
C ASN A 130 -7.19 -3.62 -0.78
N GLU A 131 -5.91 -3.97 -0.76
CA GLU A 131 -4.89 -3.57 -1.73
C GLU A 131 -5.28 -3.84 -3.18
N ASN A 132 -5.96 -4.97 -3.46
CA ASN A 132 -6.30 -5.37 -4.82
C ASN A 132 -7.27 -4.37 -5.47
N LEU A 133 -8.21 -3.83 -4.69
CA LEU A 133 -9.18 -2.84 -5.19
C LEU A 133 -8.50 -1.49 -5.44
N ILE A 134 -7.59 -1.07 -4.55
CA ILE A 134 -6.79 0.15 -4.76
C ILE A 134 -5.92 0.00 -6.00
N TRP A 135 -5.25 -1.15 -6.16
CA TRP A 135 -4.40 -1.43 -7.31
C TRP A 135 -5.17 -1.50 -8.61
N TYR A 136 -6.38 -2.09 -8.60
CA TYR A 136 -7.22 -2.14 -9.78
C TYR A 136 -7.51 -0.74 -10.34
N GLU A 137 -7.81 0.24 -9.48
CA GLU A 137 -8.12 1.60 -9.92
C GLU A 137 -6.89 2.46 -10.16
N TYR A 138 -5.87 2.41 -9.29
CA TYR A 138 -4.76 3.36 -9.30
C TYR A 138 -3.40 2.73 -9.59
N GLY A 139 -3.33 1.42 -9.82
CA GLY A 139 -2.07 0.66 -9.94
C GLY A 139 -1.12 1.22 -11.00
N LEU A 140 -1.61 1.52 -12.21
CA LEU A 140 -0.78 2.10 -13.28
C LEU A 140 -0.18 3.46 -12.87
N ILE A 141 -1.01 4.31 -12.26
CA ILE A 141 -0.60 5.64 -11.83
C ILE A 141 0.43 5.53 -10.70
N MET A 142 0.14 4.70 -9.69
CA MET A 142 1.06 4.45 -8.57
C MET A 142 2.40 3.89 -9.05
N ASP A 143 2.39 2.93 -9.98
CA ASP A 143 3.61 2.33 -10.53
C ASP A 143 4.48 3.38 -11.24
N LYS A 144 3.87 4.20 -12.11
CA LYS A 144 4.59 5.23 -12.87
C LYS A 144 5.05 6.40 -12.01
N CYS A 145 4.26 6.80 -11.02
CA CYS A 145 4.71 7.78 -10.04
C CYS A 145 5.90 7.26 -9.23
N TYR A 146 5.90 5.97 -8.85
CA TYR A 146 7.00 5.36 -8.12
C TYR A 146 8.29 5.28 -8.97
N ASP A 147 8.17 4.90 -10.24
CA ASP A 147 9.24 4.94 -11.23
C ASP A 147 9.91 6.34 -11.27
N TRP A 148 9.13 7.40 -11.40
CA TRP A 148 9.66 8.78 -11.41
C TRP A 148 10.31 9.18 -10.07
N ILE A 149 9.73 8.78 -8.94
CA ILE A 149 10.31 9.03 -7.61
C ILE A 149 11.69 8.35 -7.46
N ILE A 150 11.87 7.13 -8.00
CA ILE A 150 13.17 6.45 -7.97
C ILE A 150 14.21 7.29 -8.70
N VAL A 151 13.91 7.72 -9.94
CA VAL A 151 14.83 8.53 -10.75
C VAL A 151 15.20 9.83 -10.04
N ILE A 152 14.23 10.51 -9.44
CA ILE A 152 14.46 11.75 -8.69
C ILE A 152 15.35 11.50 -7.47
N ASN A 153 15.07 10.45 -6.70
CA ASN A 153 15.86 10.12 -5.52
C ASN A 153 17.30 9.69 -5.87
N GLU A 154 17.49 8.95 -6.97
CA GLU A 154 18.83 8.57 -7.45
C GLU A 154 19.65 9.80 -7.85
N ASN A 155 19.06 10.73 -8.58
CA ASN A 155 19.70 12.00 -8.97
C ASN A 155 20.00 12.92 -7.77
N ASN A 156 19.18 12.87 -6.72
CA ASN A 156 19.38 13.64 -5.48
C ASN A 156 20.42 13.03 -4.53
N THR A 157 20.89 11.79 -4.77
CA THR A 157 22.00 11.26 -3.98
C THR A 157 23.32 11.89 -4.46
N PRO A 158 24.02 12.68 -3.63
CA PRO A 158 25.32 13.19 -4.01
C PRO A 158 26.21 11.98 -4.30
N SER A 159 26.84 12.00 -5.48
CA SER A 159 27.75 10.98 -5.99
C SER A 159 28.52 10.26 -4.88
N PHE A 160 28.58 8.94 -5.00
CA PHE A 160 29.20 7.97 -4.10
C PHE A 160 30.55 8.41 -3.45
N ASN A 161 31.27 9.34 -4.07
CA ASN A 161 32.49 9.99 -3.57
C ASN A 161 32.34 10.75 -2.25
N LYS A 162 31.20 11.38 -1.94
CA LYS A 162 31.03 12.08 -0.65
C LYS A 162 30.83 11.10 0.52
N ARG A 163 30.34 9.89 0.22
CA ARG A 163 30.11 8.82 1.21
C ARG A 163 31.41 8.15 1.65
N ILE A 164 32.43 8.06 0.79
CA ILE A 164 33.76 7.54 1.17
C ILE A 164 34.44 8.50 2.15
N VAL A 165 34.46 9.80 1.84
CA VAL A 165 35.06 10.83 2.70
C VAL A 165 34.33 10.92 4.05
N ASN A 166 32.99 10.90 4.05
CA ASN A 166 32.22 10.87 5.29
C ASN A 166 32.34 9.53 6.04
N SER A 167 32.57 8.40 5.36
CA SER A 167 32.82 7.10 6.02
C SER A 167 34.19 7.05 6.71
N MET A 168 35.21 7.71 6.15
CA MET A 168 36.51 7.87 6.82
C MET A 168 36.40 8.76 8.06
N ILE A 169 35.72 9.91 7.93
CA ILE A 169 35.57 10.88 9.03
C ILE A 169 34.67 10.30 10.15
N SER A 170 33.59 9.60 9.81
CA SER A 170 32.67 9.00 10.79
C SER A 170 33.23 7.76 11.50
N ARG A 171 34.10 6.98 10.83
CA ARG A 171 34.84 5.88 11.48
C ARG A 171 35.83 6.39 12.53
N PHE A 172 36.35 7.59 12.36
CA PHE A 172 37.25 8.22 13.33
C PHE A 172 36.52 8.81 14.55
N LEU A 173 35.22 9.10 14.47
CA LEU A 173 34.56 9.95 15.47
C LEU A 173 33.45 9.31 16.31
N ASN A 174 32.88 8.13 16.00
CA ASN A 174 31.74 7.66 16.80
C ASN A 174 31.76 6.17 17.14
N LYS A 175 32.45 5.87 18.25
CA LYS A 175 32.21 4.72 19.11
C LYS A 175 31.15 5.09 20.17
N SER A 176 29.95 5.50 19.79
CA SER A 176 28.84 5.58 20.75
C SER A 176 27.44 5.61 20.11
N LYS A 177 26.61 4.71 20.66
CA LYS A 177 25.15 4.72 20.83
C LYS A 177 24.21 4.66 19.60
N HIS A 178 23.25 3.73 19.74
CA HIS A 178 22.06 3.55 18.93
C HIS A 178 21.42 4.86 18.49
N SER A 179 21.32 5.03 17.18
CA SER A 179 20.46 6.05 16.57
C SER A 179 19.63 5.35 15.51
N TYR A 180 18.30 5.38 15.67
CA TYR A 180 17.35 5.11 14.61
C TYR A 180 17.70 6.01 13.43
N LYS A 181 18.27 5.42 12.39
CA LYS A 181 18.68 6.13 11.19
C LYS A 181 17.42 6.52 10.42
N LYS A 182 16.86 7.70 10.74
CA LYS A 182 15.86 8.38 9.93
C LYS A 182 16.50 8.61 8.55
N ASN A 183 16.11 7.83 7.55
CA ASN A 183 16.49 8.06 6.15
C ASN A 183 15.80 9.36 5.71
N SER A 184 16.44 10.49 6.01
CA SER A 184 15.94 11.85 5.78
C SER A 184 16.12 12.32 4.33
N SER A 185 16.04 11.43 3.35
CA SER A 185 16.32 11.79 1.94
C SER A 185 15.41 11.14 0.91
N LEU A 186 14.38 10.40 1.32
CA LEU A 186 13.46 9.77 0.37
C LEU A 186 12.19 10.61 0.26
N LEU A 187 11.90 11.12 -0.93
CA LEU A 187 10.58 11.67 -1.24
C LEU A 187 9.52 10.57 -1.06
N PHE A 188 8.42 10.90 -0.37
CA PHE A 188 7.28 10.00 -0.14
C PHE A 188 7.68 8.63 0.47
N PRO A 189 8.15 8.61 1.72
CA PRO A 189 8.75 7.41 2.32
C PRO A 189 7.78 6.25 2.53
N TYR A 190 6.51 6.50 2.89
CA TYR A 190 5.55 5.43 3.11
C TYR A 190 5.09 4.81 1.79
N PHE A 191 4.81 5.64 0.80
CA PHE A 191 4.46 5.22 -0.55
C PHE A 191 5.60 4.44 -1.19
N SER A 192 6.81 4.98 -1.17
CA SER A 192 7.99 4.30 -1.70
C SER A 192 8.24 2.96 -1.01
N LYS A 193 8.06 2.89 0.32
CA LYS A 193 8.15 1.63 1.06
C LYS A 193 7.10 0.62 0.59
N TYR A 194 5.84 1.03 0.52
CA TYR A 194 4.75 0.18 0.05
C TYR A 194 5.03 -0.38 -1.35
N MET A 195 5.42 0.50 -2.29
CA MET A 195 5.70 0.11 -3.67
C MET A 195 6.88 -0.84 -3.75
N LYS A 196 7.99 -0.55 -3.06
CA LYS A 196 9.14 -1.43 -2.99
C LYS A 196 8.81 -2.83 -2.46
N ASP A 197 8.00 -2.90 -1.40
CA ASP A 197 7.64 -4.15 -0.75
C ASP A 197 6.69 -5.00 -1.62
N ASN A 198 5.92 -4.38 -2.53
CA ASN A 198 4.86 -5.04 -3.29
C ASN A 198 5.04 -5.03 -4.82
N GLN A 199 6.10 -4.42 -5.36
CA GLN A 199 6.31 -4.25 -6.81
C GLN A 199 6.13 -5.56 -7.60
N LYS A 200 6.78 -6.65 -7.16
CA LYS A 200 6.69 -7.97 -7.83
C LYS A 200 5.30 -8.59 -7.75
N LYS A 201 4.62 -8.39 -6.62
CA LYS A 201 3.27 -8.93 -6.39
C LYS A 201 2.26 -8.19 -7.26
N ASN A 202 2.44 -6.89 -7.39
CA ASN A 202 1.50 -5.99 -8.04
C ASN A 202 1.53 -6.05 -9.57
N LEU A 203 2.66 -6.44 -10.17
CA LEU A 203 2.77 -6.76 -11.60
C LEU A 203 1.80 -7.87 -12.06
N ASN A 204 1.34 -8.73 -11.15
CA ASN A 204 0.41 -9.82 -11.47
C ASN A 204 -1.06 -9.43 -11.34
N PHE A 205 -1.37 -8.23 -10.85
CA PHE A 205 -2.74 -7.77 -10.69
C PHE A 205 -3.21 -6.96 -11.89
N PRO A 206 -4.48 -7.13 -12.32
CA PRO A 206 -5.08 -6.25 -13.31
C PRO A 206 -5.18 -4.83 -12.77
N TYR A 207 -5.02 -3.84 -13.64
CA TYR A 207 -5.16 -2.42 -13.34
C TYR A 207 -5.86 -1.70 -14.49
N LEU A 208 -6.51 -0.57 -14.19
CA LEU A 208 -7.15 0.27 -15.19
C LEU A 208 -6.10 0.96 -16.08
N HIS A 209 -6.30 0.90 -17.39
CA HIS A 209 -5.40 1.53 -18.36
C HIS A 209 -5.78 3.01 -18.58
N TYR A 210 -4.98 3.92 -18.05
CA TYR A 210 -5.05 5.36 -18.32
C TYR A 210 -4.13 5.73 -19.49
N THR A 211 -4.40 5.20 -20.68
CA THR A 211 -3.50 5.34 -21.83
C THR A 211 -3.93 6.43 -22.82
N TYR A 212 -5.16 6.94 -22.72
CA TYR A 212 -5.72 7.92 -23.63
C TYR A 212 -6.47 9.00 -22.84
N ALA A 213 -6.27 10.26 -23.23
CA ALA A 213 -7.15 11.35 -22.80
C ALA A 213 -8.45 11.26 -23.61
N GLU A 214 -9.59 11.31 -22.93
CA GLU A 214 -10.90 11.48 -23.58
C GLU A 214 -11.07 12.90 -24.12
#